data_AF-A0A3C1TKZ1-F1
#
_entry.id   AF-A0A3C1TKZ1-F1
#
_cell.length_a   1.000
_cell.length_b   1.000
_cell.length_c   1.000
_cell.angle_alpha   90.00
_cell.angle_beta   90.00
_cell.angle_gamma   90.00
#
_symmetry.space_group_name_H-M   'P 1'
#
loop_
_entity.id
_entity.type
_entity.pdbx_description
1 polymer ?
#
loop_
_entity_poly.entity_id
_entity_poly.type
_entity_poly.pdbx_seq_one_letter_code
_entity_poly.pdbx_strand_id
1 'polypeptide(L)'
;EYFFVENVLSKDIIGQAVAEYFAVPYINLTNEKLDPNIVKLIPEIVARNKGVVAISSDVEGVKLGMQNPKDLESKNFIEKKIGQVVKVYYIDDDDLEKALSVYGSDIDSDVTKILKSLNNSRLSNEEKDDIVVEFVDMVLKYGYENRASDIHITPQVDRITFRFRIDGVMH
;
A
#
# COMPACT_ATOMS: atom_id res chain seq x y z
N GLU A 1 -7.93 10.07 -24.00
CA GLU A 1 -9.15 9.26 -24.23
C GLU A 1 -9.40 8.87 -25.71
N TYR A 2 -9.20 9.75 -26.71
CA TYR A 2 -9.56 9.44 -28.11
C TYR A 2 -8.82 8.23 -28.74
N PHE A 3 -7.54 8.00 -28.42
CA PHE A 3 -6.75 6.87 -28.97
C PHE A 3 -7.08 5.50 -28.38
N PHE A 4 -7.77 5.46 -27.23
CA PHE A 4 -8.13 4.21 -26.56
C PHE A 4 -9.30 3.51 -27.25
N VAL A 5 -10.16 4.28 -27.91
CA VAL A 5 -11.44 3.80 -28.45
C VAL A 5 -11.27 3.02 -29.76
N GLU A 6 -10.19 3.25 -30.52
CA GLU A 6 -9.95 2.55 -31.79
C GLU A 6 -9.11 1.27 -31.68
N ASN A 7 -8.72 0.83 -30.47
CA ASN A 7 -7.97 -0.42 -30.27
C ASN A 7 -6.61 -0.49 -31.01
N VAL A 8 -6.05 0.67 -31.43
CA VAL A 8 -4.83 0.74 -32.26
C VAL A 8 -3.55 0.66 -31.42
N LEU A 9 -3.61 0.94 -30.11
CA LEU A 9 -2.45 0.90 -29.21
C LEU A 9 -2.77 0.09 -27.96
N SER A 10 -1.97 -0.94 -27.67
CA SER A 10 -2.05 -1.66 -26.40
C SER A 10 -1.54 -0.79 -25.25
N LYS A 11 -2.06 -1.00 -24.04
CA LYS A 11 -1.61 -0.30 -22.81
C LYS A 11 -0.08 -0.37 -22.65
N ASP A 12 0.50 -1.51 -22.97
CA ASP A 12 1.95 -1.71 -22.92
C ASP A 12 2.74 -0.78 -23.85
N ILE A 13 2.24 -0.52 -25.07
CA ILE A 13 2.90 0.40 -26.00
C ILE A 13 2.86 1.83 -25.44
N ILE A 14 1.75 2.22 -24.82
CA ILE A 14 1.61 3.53 -24.18
C ILE A 14 2.55 3.63 -22.98
N GLY A 15 2.55 2.63 -22.09
CA GLY A 15 3.41 2.59 -20.92
C GLY A 15 4.89 2.63 -21.29
N GLN A 16 5.29 1.88 -22.32
CA GLN A 16 6.65 1.88 -22.83
C GLN A 16 7.04 3.24 -23.44
N ALA A 17 6.16 3.88 -24.22
CA ALA A 17 6.42 5.20 -24.78
C ALA A 17 6.57 6.28 -23.68
N VAL A 18 5.77 6.20 -22.61
CA VAL A 18 5.88 7.10 -21.47
C VAL A 18 7.19 6.86 -20.71
N ALA A 19 7.57 5.61 -20.48
CA ALA A 19 8.83 5.26 -19.84
C ALA A 19 10.05 5.74 -20.64
N GLU A 20 10.02 5.60 -21.97
CA GLU A 20 11.03 6.15 -22.88
C GLU A 20 11.12 7.67 -22.79
N TYR A 21 9.98 8.38 -22.73
CA TYR A 21 9.95 9.83 -22.52
C TYR A 21 10.62 10.25 -21.20
N PHE A 22 10.45 9.44 -20.14
CA PHE A 22 11.08 9.66 -18.84
C PHE A 22 12.51 9.11 -18.73
N ALA A 23 13.02 8.41 -19.75
CA ALA A 23 14.29 7.71 -19.74
C ALA A 23 14.44 6.71 -18.57
N VAL A 24 13.36 6.02 -18.23
CA VAL A 24 13.33 4.96 -17.20
C VAL A 24 12.76 3.67 -17.80
N PRO A 25 13.08 2.49 -17.24
CA PRO A 25 12.45 1.24 -17.66
C PRO A 25 10.96 1.20 -17.29
N TYR A 26 10.14 0.61 -18.18
CA TYR A 26 8.75 0.25 -17.90
C TYR A 26 8.68 -1.13 -17.25
N ILE A 27 7.76 -1.32 -16.32
CA ILE A 27 7.41 -2.63 -15.78
C ILE A 27 5.90 -2.76 -15.75
N ASN A 28 5.39 -3.87 -16.28
CA ASN A 28 3.98 -4.23 -16.21
C ASN A 28 3.79 -5.23 -15.08
N LEU A 29 2.95 -4.89 -14.10
CA LEU A 29 2.68 -5.73 -12.93
C LEU A 29 1.51 -6.68 -13.14
N THR A 30 0.77 -6.64 -14.25
CA THR A 30 -0.44 -7.45 -14.53
C THR A 30 -0.25 -8.94 -14.22
N ASN A 31 0.87 -9.54 -14.61
CA ASN A 31 1.15 -10.97 -14.39
C ASN A 31 2.20 -11.26 -13.30
N GLU A 32 2.71 -10.22 -12.65
CA GLU A 32 3.69 -10.35 -11.58
C GLU A 32 3.04 -10.73 -10.25
N LYS A 33 3.71 -11.59 -9.48
CA LYS A 33 3.36 -11.88 -8.10
C LYS A 33 4.21 -11.01 -7.19
N LEU A 34 3.58 -10.03 -6.56
CA LEU A 34 4.24 -9.15 -5.61
C LEU A 34 4.34 -9.83 -4.25
N ASP A 35 5.52 -9.77 -3.63
CA ASP A 35 5.73 -10.21 -2.26
C ASP A 35 5.18 -9.15 -1.29
N PRO A 36 4.19 -9.49 -0.43
CA PRO A 36 3.64 -8.54 0.55
C PRO A 36 4.71 -7.91 1.45
N ASN A 37 5.78 -8.64 1.78
CA ASN A 37 6.85 -8.12 2.64
C ASN A 37 7.63 -6.99 1.94
N ILE A 38 7.80 -7.08 0.62
CA ILE A 38 8.50 -6.06 -0.16
C ILE A 38 7.60 -4.84 -0.37
N VAL A 39 6.35 -5.07 -0.75
CA VAL A 39 5.37 -4.00 -0.96
C VAL A 39 5.25 -3.14 0.31
N LYS A 40 5.15 -3.78 1.48
CA LYS A 40 5.05 -3.13 2.79
C LYS A 40 6.28 -2.33 3.24
N LEU A 41 7.41 -2.38 2.53
CA LEU A 41 8.55 -1.48 2.79
C LEU A 41 8.12 0.00 2.68
N ILE A 42 7.10 0.26 1.86
CA ILE A 42 6.45 1.57 1.73
C ILE A 42 5.06 1.43 2.35
N PRO A 43 4.66 2.24 3.34
CA PRO A 43 3.30 2.18 3.85
C PRO A 43 2.26 2.54 2.78
N GLU A 44 1.11 1.87 2.78
CA GLU A 44 0.05 2.01 1.77
C GLU A 44 -0.30 3.47 1.50
N ILE A 45 -0.39 4.28 2.55
CA ILE A 45 -0.82 5.66 2.44
C ILE A 45 0.23 6.51 1.72
N VAL A 46 1.51 6.23 1.97
CA VAL A 46 2.62 6.85 1.21
C VAL A 46 2.59 6.37 -0.23
N ALA A 47 2.40 5.07 -0.45
CA ALA A 47 2.31 4.47 -1.78
C ALA A 47 1.19 5.11 -2.62
N ARG A 48 0.01 5.26 -2.03
CA ARG A 48 -1.18 5.87 -2.64
C ARG A 48 -1.00 7.37 -2.89
N ASN A 49 -0.56 8.14 -1.88
CA ASN A 49 -0.46 9.59 -2.00
C ASN A 49 0.66 10.04 -2.96
N LYS A 50 1.76 9.28 -3.04
CA LYS A 50 2.91 9.60 -3.89
C LYS A 50 2.90 8.86 -5.23
N GLY A 51 1.98 7.91 -5.44
CA GLY A 51 1.92 7.11 -6.66
C GLY A 51 3.14 6.21 -6.84
N VAL A 52 3.58 5.56 -5.76
CA VAL A 52 4.81 4.75 -5.73
C VAL A 52 4.59 3.39 -5.09
N VAL A 53 5.33 2.38 -5.50
CA VAL A 53 5.31 1.06 -4.84
C VAL A 53 6.63 0.32 -4.94
N ALA A 54 6.99 -0.42 -3.89
CA ALA A 54 8.15 -1.31 -3.91
C ALA A 54 7.75 -2.62 -4.58
N ILE A 55 8.46 -2.98 -5.65
CA ILE A 55 8.14 -4.14 -6.50
C ILE A 55 8.98 -5.35 -6.11
N SER A 56 10.30 -5.16 -5.99
CA SER A 56 11.25 -6.21 -5.60
C SER A 56 12.44 -5.59 -4.86
N SER A 57 13.12 -6.36 -4.01
CA SER A 57 14.39 -5.98 -3.39
C SER A 57 15.47 -6.99 -3.81
N ASP A 58 16.59 -6.49 -4.30
CA ASP A 58 17.77 -7.29 -4.65
C ASP A 58 19.06 -6.69 -4.04
N VAL A 59 20.22 -7.30 -4.31
CA VAL A 59 21.52 -6.88 -3.77
C VAL A 59 21.93 -5.48 -4.26
N GLU A 60 21.38 -5.03 -5.39
CA GLU A 60 21.66 -3.75 -6.02
C GLU A 60 20.65 -2.66 -5.61
N GLY A 61 19.61 -3.01 -4.85
CA GLY A 61 18.65 -2.08 -4.27
C GLY A 61 17.18 -2.50 -4.40
N VAL A 62 16.28 -1.54 -4.19
CA VAL A 62 14.83 -1.75 -4.33
C VAL A 62 14.34 -1.23 -5.66
N LYS A 63 13.61 -2.05 -6.42
CA LYS A 63 12.87 -1.60 -7.61
C LYS A 63 11.63 -0.84 -7.15
N LEU A 64 11.61 0.44 -7.46
CA LEU A 64 10.54 1.37 -7.10
C LEU A 64 9.72 1.69 -8.35
N GLY A 65 8.48 1.23 -8.40
CA GLY A 65 7.51 1.67 -9.38
C GLY A 65 7.00 3.06 -9.04
N MET A 66 6.96 3.97 -10.02
CA MET A 66 6.46 5.33 -9.86
C MET A 66 5.59 5.72 -11.06
N GLN A 67 4.42 6.32 -10.82
CA GLN A 67 3.60 6.94 -11.87
C GLN A 67 4.26 8.21 -12.43
N ASN A 68 5.05 8.92 -11.62
CA ASN A 68 5.79 10.10 -12.04
C ASN A 68 7.29 9.99 -11.71
N PRO A 69 8.10 9.43 -12.62
CA PRO A 69 9.55 9.28 -12.42
C PRO A 69 10.34 10.60 -12.25
N LYS A 70 9.76 11.76 -12.61
CA LYS A 70 10.38 13.08 -12.39
C LYS A 70 10.22 13.60 -10.97
N ASP A 71 9.38 12.98 -10.15
CA ASP A 71 9.23 13.36 -8.75
C ASP A 71 10.42 12.86 -7.91
N LEU A 72 11.52 13.62 -8.00
CA LEU A 72 12.74 13.34 -7.26
C LEU A 72 12.56 13.49 -5.74
N GLU A 73 11.58 14.28 -5.29
CA GLU A 73 11.28 14.45 -3.87
C GLU A 73 10.76 13.13 -3.29
N SER A 74 9.77 12.54 -3.94
CA SER A 74 9.22 11.24 -3.55
C SER A 74 10.26 10.14 -3.64
N LYS A 75 11.08 10.10 -4.70
CA LYS A 75 12.21 9.17 -4.80
C LYS A 75 13.14 9.28 -3.58
N ASN A 76 13.63 10.49 -3.29
CA ASN A 76 14.57 10.73 -2.19
C ASN A 76 13.95 10.42 -0.82
N PHE A 77 12.66 10.70 -0.64
CA PHE A 77 11.92 10.37 0.57
C PHE A 77 11.86 8.86 0.79
N ILE A 78 11.50 8.09 -0.24
CA ILE A 78 11.44 6.63 -0.17
C ILE A 78 12.83 6.03 0.03
N GLU A 79 13.84 6.51 -0.70
CA GLU A 79 15.23 6.05 -0.56
C GLU A 79 15.76 6.22 0.87
N LYS A 80 15.50 7.39 1.50
CA LYS A 80 15.81 7.63 2.91
C LYS A 80 15.04 6.74 3.87
N LYS A 81 13.77 6.44 3.56
CA LYS A 81 12.89 5.64 4.41
C LYS A 81 13.30 4.16 4.40
N ILE A 82 13.65 3.63 3.22
CA ILE A 82 14.07 2.24 3.03
C ILE A 82 15.54 2.05 3.46
N GLY A 83 16.37 3.09 3.35
CA GLY A 83 17.80 3.01 3.69
C GLY A 83 18.63 2.25 2.65
N GLN A 84 18.08 2.02 1.46
CA GLN A 84 18.72 1.35 0.33
C GLN A 84 18.54 2.17 -0.93
N VAL A 85 19.45 2.01 -1.89
CA VAL A 85 19.34 2.67 -3.21
C VAL A 85 18.07 2.18 -3.91
N VAL A 86 17.32 3.11 -4.51
CA VAL A 86 16.10 2.78 -5.27
C VAL A 86 16.33 2.94 -6.77
N LYS A 87 15.94 1.92 -7.53
CA LYS A 87 15.93 1.93 -8.99
C LYS A 87 14.52 2.24 -9.47
N VAL A 88 14.35 3.34 -10.19
CA VAL A 88 13.03 3.84 -10.62
C VAL A 88 12.56 3.09 -11.88
N TYR A 89 11.32 2.63 -11.84
CA TYR A 89 10.59 2.06 -12.96
C TYR A 89 9.28 2.82 -13.14
N TYR A 90 8.87 3.05 -14.38
CA TYR A 90 7.54 3.57 -14.66
C TYR A 90 6.51 2.44 -14.53
N ILE A 91 5.41 2.73 -13.85
CA ILE A 91 4.21 1.89 -13.75
C ILE A 91 2.99 2.73 -14.12
N ASP A 92 1.95 2.08 -14.65
CA ASP A 92 0.69 2.75 -14.92
C ASP A 92 -0.27 2.71 -13.71
N ASP A 93 -1.45 3.30 -13.88
CA ASP A 93 -2.48 3.40 -12.84
C ASP A 93 -3.01 2.02 -12.43
N ASP A 94 -3.16 1.09 -13.38
CA ASP A 94 -3.68 -0.25 -13.10
C ASP A 94 -2.66 -1.07 -12.32
N ASP A 95 -1.39 -0.94 -12.66
CA ASP A 95 -0.27 -1.55 -11.95
C ASP A 95 -0.17 -1.04 -10.51
N LEU A 96 -0.34 0.26 -10.30
CA LEU A 96 -0.36 0.83 -8.94
C LEU A 96 -1.55 0.30 -8.13
N GLU A 97 -2.76 0.31 -8.69
CA GLU A 97 -3.96 -0.19 -7.98
C GLU A 97 -3.84 -1.68 -7.67
N LYS A 98 -3.29 -2.49 -8.60
CA LYS A 98 -2.96 -3.88 -8.33
C LYS A 98 -1.99 -4.01 -7.16
N ALA A 99 -0.93 -3.22 -7.13
CA ALA A 99 0.04 -3.27 -6.04
C ALA A 99 -0.55 -2.79 -4.70
N LEU A 100 -1.44 -1.79 -4.74
CA LEU A 100 -2.16 -1.29 -3.56
C LEU A 100 -3.11 -2.36 -2.98
N SER A 101 -3.69 -3.22 -3.82
CA SER A 101 -4.56 -4.32 -3.35
C SER A 101 -3.85 -5.32 -2.41
N VAL A 102 -2.51 -5.40 -2.49
CA VAL A 102 -1.68 -6.27 -1.63
C VAL A 102 -1.62 -5.77 -0.18
N TYR A 103 -1.84 -4.47 0.06
CA TYR A 103 -1.87 -3.92 1.42
C TYR A 103 -3.17 -4.28 2.16
N GLY A 104 -4.30 -4.23 1.46
CA GLY A 104 -5.62 -4.50 2.04
C GLY A 104 -5.83 -5.95 2.47
N SER A 105 -5.07 -6.91 1.92
CA SER A 105 -5.26 -8.33 2.23
C SER A 105 -4.91 -8.71 3.67
N ASP A 106 -4.03 -7.96 4.37
CA ASP A 106 -3.60 -8.35 5.71
C ASP A 106 -4.47 -7.77 6.82
N ILE A 107 -4.83 -6.48 6.78
CA ILE A 107 -5.69 -5.90 7.82
C ILE A 107 -7.09 -6.45 7.81
N ASP A 108 -7.72 -6.56 6.63
CA ASP A 108 -9.07 -7.10 6.57
C ASP A 108 -9.06 -8.57 7.01
N SER A 109 -8.00 -9.32 6.69
CA SER A 109 -7.90 -10.71 7.13
C SER A 109 -7.63 -10.84 8.64
N ASP A 110 -6.80 -9.99 9.22
CA ASP A 110 -6.46 -10.01 10.65
C ASP A 110 -7.62 -9.50 11.50
N VAL A 111 -8.28 -8.42 11.09
CA VAL A 111 -9.56 -7.96 11.66
C VAL A 111 -10.61 -9.06 11.56
N THR A 112 -10.73 -9.72 10.40
CA THR A 112 -11.71 -10.81 10.23
C THR A 112 -11.39 -12.01 11.13
N LYS A 113 -10.12 -12.36 11.33
CA LYS A 113 -9.70 -13.43 12.25
C LYS A 113 -10.07 -13.08 13.70
N ILE A 114 -9.76 -11.86 14.13
CA ILE A 114 -10.06 -11.36 15.48
C ILE A 114 -11.58 -11.29 15.73
N LEU A 115 -12.36 -10.83 14.74
CA LEU A 115 -13.83 -10.80 14.86
C LEU A 115 -14.43 -12.21 14.89
N LYS A 116 -13.83 -13.18 14.18
CA LYS A 116 -14.27 -14.58 14.22
C LYS A 116 -13.94 -15.24 15.56
N SER A 117 -12.78 -14.95 16.17
CA SER A 117 -12.44 -15.48 17.49
C SER A 117 -13.41 -14.94 18.55
N LEU A 118 -13.71 -13.64 18.55
CA LEU A 118 -14.67 -13.03 19.50
C LEU A 118 -16.09 -13.60 19.42
N ASN A 119 -16.54 -14.04 18.25
CA ASN A 119 -17.87 -14.64 18.05
C ASN A 119 -17.99 -16.07 18.62
N ASN A 120 -16.91 -16.66 19.12
CA ASN A 120 -16.97 -17.96 19.76
C ASN A 120 -17.56 -17.86 21.18
N SER A 121 -18.81 -18.31 21.33
CA SER A 121 -19.57 -18.25 22.59
C SER A 121 -19.00 -19.09 23.74
N ARG A 122 -17.95 -19.88 23.48
CA ARG A 122 -17.25 -20.71 24.48
C ARG A 122 -16.07 -20.02 25.16
N LEU A 123 -15.69 -18.82 24.74
CA LEU A 123 -14.57 -18.10 25.33
C LEU A 123 -14.90 -17.65 26.75
N SER A 124 -13.95 -17.87 27.66
CA SER A 124 -13.91 -17.24 28.98
C SER A 124 -13.78 -15.72 28.85
N ASN A 125 -14.02 -15.00 29.94
CA ASN A 125 -13.83 -13.54 29.95
C ASN A 125 -12.33 -13.17 29.77
N GLU A 126 -11.42 -13.96 30.33
CA GLU A 126 -9.97 -13.77 30.19
C GLU A 126 -9.53 -13.89 28.72
N GLU A 127 -10.00 -14.91 28.00
CA GLU A 127 -9.68 -15.06 26.58
C GLU A 127 -10.27 -13.92 25.72
N LYS A 128 -11.42 -13.36 26.10
CA LYS A 128 -11.99 -12.20 25.41
C LYS A 128 -11.15 -10.95 25.65
N ASP A 129 -10.67 -10.74 26.88
CA ASP A 129 -9.80 -9.63 27.21
C ASP A 129 -8.48 -9.71 26.42
N ASP A 130 -7.88 -10.90 26.29
CA ASP A 130 -6.68 -11.12 25.47
C ASP A 130 -6.91 -10.75 23.99
N ILE A 131 -8.06 -11.12 23.42
CA ILE A 131 -8.40 -10.77 22.03
C ILE A 131 -8.61 -9.26 21.87
N VAL A 132 -9.19 -8.59 22.87
CA VAL A 132 -9.33 -7.13 22.86
C VAL A 132 -7.95 -6.46 22.89
N VAL A 133 -7.01 -6.97 23.69
CA VAL A 133 -5.62 -6.50 23.72
C VAL A 133 -4.97 -6.67 22.35
N GLU A 134 -5.09 -7.84 21.73
CA GLU A 134 -4.55 -8.12 20.39
C GLU A 134 -5.13 -7.15 19.33
N PHE A 135 -6.44 -6.88 19.37
CA PHE A 135 -7.07 -5.92 18.48
C PHE A 135 -6.52 -4.50 18.66
N VAL A 136 -6.35 -4.06 19.90
CA VAL A 136 -5.80 -2.73 20.20
C VAL A 136 -4.35 -2.64 19.71
N ASP A 137 -3.53 -3.66 19.96
CA ASP A 137 -2.14 -3.72 19.50
C ASP A 137 -2.06 -3.63 17.96
N MET A 138 -2.94 -4.33 17.24
CA MET A 138 -3.03 -4.26 15.78
C MET A 138 -3.36 -2.84 15.30
N VAL A 139 -4.37 -2.19 15.89
CA VAL A 139 -4.76 -0.80 15.54
C VAL A 139 -3.62 0.17 15.80
N LEU A 140 -2.94 0.05 16.94
CA LEU A 140 -1.81 0.89 17.30
C LEU A 140 -0.61 0.66 16.36
N LYS A 141 -0.31 -0.59 16.04
CA LYS A 141 0.75 -0.95 15.10
C LYS A 141 0.48 -0.36 13.72
N TYR A 142 -0.76 -0.47 13.21
CA TYR A 142 -1.13 0.15 11.94
C TYR A 142 -0.95 1.68 11.96
N GLY A 143 -1.39 2.34 13.03
CA GLY A 143 -1.17 3.77 13.21
C GLY A 143 0.32 4.13 13.21
N TYR A 144 1.14 3.36 13.93
CA TYR A 144 2.59 3.56 14.00
C TYR A 144 3.28 3.37 12.64
N GLU A 145 3.01 2.27 11.94
CA GLU A 145 3.60 1.95 10.64
C GLU A 145 3.28 3.03 9.58
N ASN A 146 2.07 3.57 9.65
CA ASN A 146 1.61 4.64 8.77
C ASN A 146 1.92 6.06 9.30
N ARG A 147 2.63 6.19 10.43
CA ARG A 147 2.99 7.48 11.05
C ARG A 147 1.77 8.37 11.33
N ALA A 148 0.68 7.77 11.77
CA ALA A 148 -0.49 8.50 12.20
C ALA A 148 -0.18 9.32 13.46
N SER A 149 -0.54 10.61 13.40
CA SER A 149 -0.51 11.53 14.53
C SER A 149 -1.68 11.33 15.48
N ASP A 150 -2.83 10.88 14.97
CA ASP A 150 -4.04 10.65 15.73
C ASP A 150 -4.79 9.42 15.20
N ILE A 151 -5.42 8.67 16.10
CA ILE A 151 -6.34 7.58 15.79
C ILE A 151 -7.71 7.98 16.33
N HIS A 152 -8.70 8.14 15.44
CA HIS A 152 -10.07 8.52 15.75
C HIS A 152 -10.96 7.30 15.71
N ILE A 153 -11.59 6.97 16.84
CA ILE A 153 -12.52 5.85 16.95
C ILE A 153 -13.92 6.42 17.16
N THR A 154 -14.80 6.25 16.16
CA THR A 154 -16.15 6.81 16.19
C THR A 154 -17.19 5.69 16.18
N PRO A 155 -17.85 5.42 17.32
CA PRO A 155 -18.99 4.51 17.34
C PRO A 155 -20.20 5.16 16.66
N GLN A 156 -20.89 4.38 15.83
CA GLN A 156 -22.17 4.70 15.22
C GLN A 156 -23.19 3.62 15.59
N VAL A 157 -24.45 3.78 15.19
CA VAL A 157 -25.55 2.89 15.58
C VAL A 157 -25.31 1.44 15.12
N ASP A 158 -24.71 1.26 13.94
CA ASP A 158 -24.55 -0.02 13.26
C ASP A 158 -23.09 -0.40 12.98
N ARG A 159 -22.14 0.51 13.23
CA ARG A 159 -20.72 0.30 12.92
C ARG A 159 -19.82 1.14 13.80
N ILE A 160 -18.54 0.76 13.86
CA ILE A 160 -17.47 1.59 14.43
C ILE A 160 -16.55 1.98 13.29
N THR A 161 -16.22 3.26 13.18
CA THR A 161 -15.28 3.76 12.17
C THR A 161 -13.97 4.15 12.83
N PHE A 162 -12.88 3.57 12.34
CA PHE A 162 -11.51 3.94 12.69
C PHE A 162 -10.97 4.85 11.59
N ARG A 163 -10.39 6.00 11.97
CA ARG A 163 -9.73 6.94 11.06
C ARG A 163 -8.36 7.32 11.58
N PHE A 164 -7.40 7.51 10.68
CA PHE A 164 -6.00 7.79 11.01
C PHE A 164 -5.61 9.14 10.41
N ARG A 165 -5.09 10.05 11.24
CA ARG A 165 -4.59 11.34 10.77
C ARG A 165 -3.11 11.22 10.42
N ILE A 166 -2.78 11.25 9.15
CA ILE A 166 -1.41 11.03 8.65
C ILE A 166 -1.02 12.25 7.81
N ASP A 167 0.14 12.82 8.13
CA ASP A 167 0.65 14.04 7.49
C ASP A 167 -0.38 15.19 7.41
N GLY A 168 -1.24 15.29 8.44
CA GLY A 168 -2.28 16.31 8.55
C GLY A 168 -3.61 16.02 7.85
N VAL A 169 -3.69 14.93 7.07
CA VAL A 169 -4.91 14.50 6.36
C VAL A 169 -5.56 13.34 7.10
N MET A 170 -6.91 13.31 7.09
CA MET A 170 -7.67 12.26 7.75
C MET A 170 -8.01 11.15 6.73
N HIS A 171 -7.60 9.93 7.06
CA HIS A 171 -7.84 8.71 6.30
C HIS A 171 -8.81 7.80 7.05
#